data_AF-A0A7Z9QNN2-F1
#
_entry.id   AF-A0A7Z9QNN2-F1
#
_cell.length_a   1.000
_cell.length_b   1.000
_cell.length_c   1.000
_cell.angle_alpha   90.00
_cell.angle_beta   90.00
_cell.angle_gamma   90.00
#
_symmetry.space_group_name_H-M   'P 1'
#
loop_
_entity.id
_entity.type
_entity.pdbx_description
1 polymer ?
#
loop_
_entity_poly.entity_id
_entity_poly.type
_entity_poly.pdbx_seq_one_letter_code
_entity_poly.pdbx_strand_id
1 'polypeptide(L)'
;QVIEKYFTQDELDLVLGDSLKKYSLNKNRPERYWITMISAYSGTRLNEICQLDLSDIQEQDGIWIFNLTNDLEDKSIKTKSGNRIVPIHPHLLDLGFLDYVEEVRNQKQVKLFPNLKKGSTSSYGSAISQWFGRYLNKLDIKKTGKNFHSFRHTVVNRLIFKQVYEPFIKELVRHSHGSITMDVYGGRKPLEVLLNECVKEI
;
A
#
# COMPACT_ATOMS: atom_id res chain seq x y z
N GLN A 1 27.90 7.32 -3.08
CA GLN A 1 26.78 8.11 -2.52
C GLN A 1 25.63 7.15 -2.23
N VAL A 2 25.08 7.14 -1.02
CA VAL A 2 23.91 6.30 -0.70
C VAL A 2 22.71 6.89 -1.43
N ILE A 3 22.12 6.14 -2.36
CA ILE A 3 20.90 6.57 -3.04
C ILE A 3 19.76 6.46 -2.04
N GLU A 4 19.24 7.59 -1.57
CA GLU A 4 18.05 7.62 -0.73
C GLU A 4 16.87 7.06 -1.50
N LYS A 5 16.18 6.08 -0.91
CA LYS A 5 15.08 5.37 -1.58
C LYS A 5 13.69 5.85 -1.16
N TYR A 6 13.55 6.66 -0.10
CA TYR A 6 12.28 7.24 0.36
C TYR A 6 11.99 8.58 -0.34
N PHE A 7 10.73 8.99 -0.49
CA PHE A 7 10.39 10.30 -1.03
C PHE A 7 10.57 11.39 0.03
N THR A 8 11.12 12.55 -0.36
CA THR A 8 11.06 13.75 0.48
C THR A 8 9.63 14.30 0.55
N GLN A 9 9.38 15.26 1.45
CA GLN A 9 8.06 15.90 1.52
C GLN A 9 7.69 16.61 0.20
N ASP A 10 8.61 17.38 -0.37
CA ASP A 10 8.39 18.06 -1.65
C ASP A 10 8.11 17.05 -2.79
N GLU A 11 8.83 15.93 -2.82
CA GLU A 11 8.56 14.87 -3.79
C GLU A 11 7.17 14.24 -3.58
N LEU A 12 6.75 14.02 -2.33
CA LEU A 12 5.42 13.50 -2.04
C LEU A 12 4.31 14.48 -2.44
N ASP A 13 4.49 15.78 -2.17
CA ASP A 13 3.49 16.79 -2.54
C ASP A 13 3.28 16.83 -4.06
N LEU A 14 4.36 16.66 -4.83
CA LEU A 14 4.29 16.51 -6.29
C LEU A 14 3.66 15.19 -6.75
N VAL A 15 4.01 14.08 -6.10
CA VAL A 15 3.59 12.71 -6.45
C VAL A 15 2.15 12.41 -6.05
N LEU A 16 1.65 13.03 -4.97
CA LEU A 16 0.31 12.80 -4.40
C LEU A 16 -0.65 13.96 -4.67
N GLY A 17 -0.17 15.11 -5.12
CA GLY A 17 -0.98 16.27 -5.47
C GLY A 17 -1.75 16.13 -6.78
N ASP A 18 -2.11 17.28 -7.38
CA ASP A 18 -3.00 17.33 -8.56
C ASP A 18 -2.46 16.60 -9.79
N SER A 19 -1.14 16.48 -9.90
CA SER A 19 -0.49 15.68 -10.92
C SER A 19 -0.96 14.23 -10.88
N LEU A 20 -1.17 13.65 -9.69
CA LEU A 20 -1.64 12.28 -9.57
C LEU A 20 -3.01 12.14 -10.21
N LYS A 21 -3.97 13.00 -9.83
CA LYS A 21 -5.33 13.02 -10.40
C LYS A 21 -5.30 13.20 -11.92
N LYS A 22 -4.47 14.13 -12.42
CA LYS A 22 -4.28 14.39 -13.85
C LYS A 22 -3.81 13.17 -14.65
N TYR A 23 -2.90 12.36 -14.09
CA TYR A 23 -2.34 11.19 -14.77
C TYR A 23 -3.03 9.85 -14.41
N SER A 24 -4.07 9.89 -13.57
CA SER A 24 -4.86 8.73 -13.13
C SER A 24 -6.36 8.91 -13.41
N LEU A 25 -7.11 9.57 -12.51
CA LEU A 25 -8.56 9.77 -12.57
C LEU A 25 -8.99 10.44 -13.88
N ASN A 26 -8.32 11.53 -14.29
CA ASN A 26 -8.65 12.26 -15.53
C ASN A 26 -8.33 11.45 -16.80
N LYS A 27 -7.73 10.26 -16.66
CA LYS A 27 -7.48 9.30 -17.74
C LYS A 27 -8.35 8.05 -17.62
N ASN A 28 -9.36 8.06 -16.75
CA ASN A 28 -10.20 6.93 -16.40
C ASN A 28 -9.37 5.71 -15.95
N ARG A 29 -8.41 5.95 -15.07
CA ARG A 29 -7.50 4.94 -14.51
C ARG A 29 -7.47 5.03 -13.00
N PRO A 30 -8.60 4.71 -12.32
CA PRO A 30 -8.71 4.81 -10.86
C PRO A 30 -7.70 3.94 -10.12
N GLU A 31 -7.29 2.81 -10.71
CA GLU A 31 -6.27 1.93 -10.12
C GLU A 31 -4.96 2.67 -9.88
N ARG A 32 -4.59 3.62 -10.74
CA ARG A 32 -3.35 4.40 -10.59
C ARG A 32 -3.41 5.35 -9.40
N TYR A 33 -4.58 5.94 -9.17
CA TYR A 33 -4.80 6.88 -8.06
C TYR A 33 -4.78 6.12 -6.74
N TRP A 34 -5.72 5.17 -6.58
CA TRP A 34 -5.93 4.48 -5.32
C TRP A 34 -4.73 3.63 -4.90
N ILE A 35 -4.07 2.92 -5.83
CA ILE A 35 -2.88 2.13 -5.48
C ILE A 35 -1.74 3.01 -5.00
N THR A 36 -1.56 4.20 -5.59
CA THR A 36 -0.56 5.18 -5.16
C THR A 36 -0.88 5.70 -3.76
N MET A 37 -2.13 6.13 -3.53
CA MET A 37 -2.59 6.63 -2.24
C MET A 37 -2.49 5.57 -1.14
N ILE A 38 -3.00 4.36 -1.39
CA ILE A 38 -2.90 3.23 -0.44
C ILE A 38 -1.44 2.96 -0.08
N SER A 39 -0.53 2.99 -1.08
CA SER A 39 0.89 2.73 -0.82
C SER A 39 1.55 3.80 0.05
N ALA A 40 1.20 5.06 -0.19
CA ALA A 40 1.70 6.20 0.59
C ALA A 40 1.26 6.14 2.06
N TYR A 41 0.05 5.62 2.33
CA TYR A 41 -0.55 5.59 3.66
C TYR A 41 -0.54 4.21 4.34
N SER A 42 0.19 3.22 3.80
CA SER A 42 0.26 1.87 4.40
C SER A 42 1.61 1.18 4.28
N GLY A 43 2.46 1.58 3.33
CA GLY A 43 3.77 0.94 3.10
C GLY A 43 3.67 -0.53 2.62
N THR A 44 2.48 -0.95 2.19
CA THR A 44 2.20 -2.29 1.66
C THR A 44 2.93 -2.50 0.32
N ARG A 45 3.19 -3.76 -0.05
CA ARG A 45 3.91 -4.04 -1.31
C ARG A 45 2.95 -3.84 -2.48
N LEU A 46 3.48 -3.33 -3.60
CA LEU A 46 2.68 -3.04 -4.80
C LEU A 46 1.75 -4.20 -5.19
N ASN A 47 2.31 -5.42 -5.33
CA ASN A 47 1.49 -6.56 -5.77
C ASN A 47 0.46 -7.02 -4.73
N GLU A 48 0.69 -6.76 -3.44
CA GLU A 48 -0.30 -7.06 -2.38
C GLU A 48 -1.54 -6.19 -2.57
N ILE A 49 -1.36 -4.90 -2.91
CA ILE A 49 -2.48 -3.99 -3.19
C ILE A 49 -3.14 -4.33 -4.54
N CYS A 50 -2.35 -4.55 -5.58
CA CYS A 50 -2.86 -4.76 -6.94
C CYS A 50 -3.74 -6.01 -7.09
N GLN A 51 -3.59 -7.00 -6.22
CA GLN A 51 -4.33 -8.26 -6.29
C GLN A 51 -5.55 -8.33 -5.38
N LEU A 52 -5.85 -7.24 -4.63
CA LEU A 52 -6.96 -7.17 -3.70
C LEU A 52 -8.29 -7.50 -4.38
N ASP A 53 -9.08 -8.33 -3.71
CA ASP A 53 -10.49 -8.51 -3.99
C ASP A 53 -11.32 -7.57 -3.12
N LEU A 54 -12.57 -7.32 -3.52
CA LEU A 54 -13.50 -6.56 -2.70
C LEU A 54 -13.74 -7.21 -1.33
N SER A 55 -13.64 -8.54 -1.24
CA SER A 55 -13.75 -9.30 0.01
C SER A 55 -12.58 -9.07 0.99
N ASP A 56 -11.46 -8.51 0.51
CA ASP A 56 -10.31 -8.20 1.34
C ASP A 56 -10.47 -6.83 2.04
N ILE A 57 -11.48 -6.05 1.68
CA ILE A 57 -11.84 -4.81 2.36
C ILE A 57 -12.91 -5.15 3.39
N GLN A 58 -12.54 -5.10 4.67
CA GLN A 58 -13.38 -5.56 5.76
C GLN A 58 -13.39 -4.55 6.89
N GLU A 59 -14.43 -4.60 7.72
CA GLU A 59 -14.51 -3.86 8.97
C GLU A 59 -14.42 -4.85 10.13
N GLN A 60 -13.54 -4.58 11.09
CA GLN A 60 -13.36 -5.36 12.31
C GLN A 60 -13.31 -4.40 13.49
N ASP A 61 -14.23 -4.57 14.46
CA ASP A 61 -14.32 -3.73 15.66
C ASP A 61 -14.38 -2.22 15.35
N GLY A 62 -15.09 -1.83 14.29
CA GLY A 62 -15.21 -0.43 13.84
C GLY A 62 -13.99 0.10 13.08
N ILE A 63 -13.01 -0.75 12.76
CA ILE A 63 -11.80 -0.39 12.03
C ILE A 63 -11.83 -1.06 10.65
N TRP A 64 -11.81 -0.24 9.60
CA TRP A 64 -11.62 -0.72 8.25
C TRP A 64 -10.20 -1.23 8.03
N ILE A 65 -10.08 -2.35 7.33
CA ILE A 65 -8.81 -3.04 7.11
C ILE A 65 -8.62 -3.50 5.65
N PHE A 66 -7.35 -3.62 5.25
CA PHE A 66 -6.93 -4.48 4.16
C PHE A 66 -6.54 -5.85 4.73
N ASN A 67 -7.28 -6.89 4.35
CA ASN A 67 -6.93 -8.28 4.65
C ASN A 67 -5.98 -8.82 3.57
N LEU A 68 -4.67 -8.69 3.79
CA LEU A 68 -3.64 -9.07 2.83
C LEU A 68 -3.31 -10.54 2.98
N THR A 69 -4.03 -11.42 2.26
CA THR A 69 -3.80 -12.88 2.28
C THR A 69 -3.43 -13.47 0.92
N ASN A 70 -2.94 -14.71 0.94
CA ASN A 70 -2.65 -15.51 -0.25
C ASN A 70 -3.66 -16.67 -0.44
N ASP A 71 -4.85 -16.56 0.14
CA ASP A 71 -5.78 -17.70 0.27
C ASP A 71 -6.51 -18.06 -1.04
N LEU A 72 -6.30 -17.29 -2.12
CA LEU A 72 -6.86 -17.54 -3.45
C LEU A 72 -5.75 -17.86 -4.46
N GLU A 73 -6.02 -18.79 -5.38
CA GLU A 73 -5.04 -19.32 -6.34
C GLU A 73 -4.33 -18.25 -7.19
N ASP A 74 -4.99 -17.11 -7.42
CA ASP A 74 -4.44 -16.02 -8.23
C ASP A 74 -3.61 -15.01 -7.43
N LYS A 75 -3.64 -15.06 -6.10
CA LYS A 75 -2.87 -14.19 -5.21
C LYS A 75 -1.49 -14.76 -4.94
N SER A 76 -0.46 -13.94 -5.17
CA SER A 76 0.92 -14.28 -4.85
C SER A 76 1.44 -13.37 -3.76
N ILE A 77 1.36 -13.84 -2.51
CA ILE A 77 2.25 -13.37 -1.46
C ILE A 77 3.48 -14.27 -1.45
N LYS A 78 4.67 -13.67 -1.43
CA LYS A 78 5.95 -14.37 -1.63
C LYS A 78 6.21 -15.53 -0.65
N THR A 79 5.48 -15.63 0.47
CA THR A 79 5.61 -16.71 1.47
C THR A 79 4.28 -16.99 2.16
N LYS A 80 4.04 -18.23 2.66
CA LYS A 80 2.87 -18.60 3.50
C LYS A 80 2.78 -17.82 4.82
N SER A 81 3.91 -17.28 5.31
CA SER A 81 3.94 -16.28 6.39
C SER A 81 3.33 -14.92 5.98
N GLY A 82 2.75 -14.87 4.77
CA GLY A 82 2.16 -13.79 3.98
C GLY A 82 1.09 -12.92 4.61
N ASN A 83 0.32 -13.55 5.49
CA ASN A 83 -1.00 -13.05 5.77
C ASN A 83 -0.94 -12.03 6.89
N ARG A 84 -1.47 -10.83 6.65
CA ARG A 84 -1.59 -9.79 7.68
C ARG A 84 -2.83 -8.94 7.45
N ILE A 85 -3.27 -8.32 8.53
CA ILE A 85 -4.31 -7.31 8.50
C ILE A 85 -3.63 -5.94 8.63
N VAL A 86 -4.01 -4.99 7.79
CA VAL A 86 -3.49 -3.61 7.83
C VAL A 86 -4.67 -2.66 7.99
N PRO A 87 -4.75 -1.86 9.06
CA PRO A 87 -5.78 -0.83 9.17
C PRO A 87 -5.72 0.15 7.99
N ILE A 88 -6.89 0.53 7.47
CA ILE A 88 -7.01 1.56 6.45
C ILE A 88 -6.83 2.91 7.13
N HIS A 89 -5.91 3.70 6.58
CA HIS A 89 -5.63 5.03 7.10
C HIS A 89 -6.89 5.94 7.02
N PRO A 90 -7.25 6.68 8.08
CA PRO A 90 -8.43 7.56 8.08
C PRO A 90 -8.47 8.54 6.89
N HIS A 91 -7.33 9.15 6.55
CA HIS A 91 -7.22 9.99 5.36
C HIS A 91 -7.65 9.32 4.04
N LEU A 92 -7.47 8.00 3.87
CA LEU A 92 -8.00 7.30 2.68
C LEU A 92 -9.54 7.24 2.72
N LEU A 93 -10.12 7.07 3.90
CA LEU A 93 -11.57 7.10 4.10
C LEU A 93 -12.12 8.49 3.79
N ASP A 94 -11.47 9.55 4.29
CA ASP A 94 -11.84 10.95 4.04
C ASP A 94 -11.81 11.32 2.54
N LEU A 95 -10.92 10.67 1.78
CA LEU A 95 -10.81 10.84 0.32
C LEU A 95 -11.88 10.08 -0.47
N GLY A 96 -12.77 9.33 0.18
CA GLY A 96 -13.83 8.55 -0.46
C GLY A 96 -13.37 7.17 -0.94
N PHE A 97 -12.41 6.54 -0.27
CA PHE A 97 -11.96 5.19 -0.67
C PHE A 97 -13.10 4.17 -0.60
N LEU A 98 -13.95 4.22 0.44
CA LEU A 98 -15.08 3.30 0.55
C LEU A 98 -16.14 3.55 -0.52
N ASP A 99 -16.34 4.79 -0.96
CA ASP A 99 -17.24 5.10 -2.08
C ASP A 99 -16.74 4.42 -3.37
N TYR A 100 -15.43 4.44 -3.61
CA TYR A 100 -14.83 3.70 -4.73
C TYR A 100 -15.02 2.18 -4.60
N VAL A 101 -14.86 1.61 -3.40
CA VAL A 101 -15.09 0.18 -3.16
C VAL A 101 -16.52 -0.19 -3.51
N GLU A 102 -17.50 0.61 -3.08
CA GLU A 102 -18.91 0.37 -3.36
C GLU A 102 -19.27 0.60 -4.84
N GLU A 103 -18.65 1.56 -5.53
CA GLU A 103 -18.79 1.73 -6.98
C GLU A 103 -18.36 0.45 -7.72
N VAL A 104 -17.18 -0.10 -7.37
CA VAL A 104 -16.66 -1.33 -7.98
C VAL A 104 -17.54 -2.54 -7.63
N ARG A 105 -18.08 -2.60 -6.40
CA ARG A 105 -19.03 -3.63 -5.97
C ARG A 105 -20.32 -3.59 -6.78
N ASN A 106 -20.88 -2.40 -7.02
CA ASN A 106 -22.08 -2.21 -7.81
C ASN A 106 -21.89 -2.61 -9.28
N GLN A 107 -20.67 -2.54 -9.80
CA GLN A 107 -20.29 -3.07 -11.11
C GLN A 107 -20.12 -4.59 -11.14
N LYS A 108 -20.47 -5.30 -10.06
CA LYS A 108 -20.41 -6.77 -9.90
C LYS A 108 -19.01 -7.34 -10.16
N GLN A 109 -17.98 -6.57 -9.82
CA GLN A 109 -16.60 -7.01 -9.95
C GLN A 109 -16.19 -7.84 -8.74
N VAL A 110 -15.18 -8.69 -8.91
CA VAL A 110 -14.56 -9.44 -7.79
C VAL A 110 -13.30 -8.73 -7.30
N LYS A 111 -12.45 -8.31 -8.24
CA LYS A 111 -11.22 -7.57 -7.95
C LYS A 111 -11.54 -6.13 -7.58
N LEU A 112 -10.84 -5.58 -6.60
CA LEU A 112 -10.90 -4.14 -6.26
C LEU A 112 -10.38 -3.28 -7.43
N PHE A 113 -9.43 -3.81 -8.22
CA PHE A 113 -8.88 -3.13 -9.40
C PHE A 113 -9.10 -3.97 -10.69
N PRO A 114 -10.32 -3.98 -11.25
CA PRO A 114 -10.71 -4.84 -12.39
C PRO A 114 -9.89 -4.63 -13.67
N ASN A 115 -9.36 -3.40 -13.83
CA ASN A 115 -8.53 -2.99 -14.95
C ASN A 115 -7.15 -3.67 -14.96
N LEU A 116 -6.71 -4.22 -13.83
CA LEU A 116 -5.45 -4.94 -13.75
C LEU A 116 -5.66 -6.39 -14.16
N LYS A 117 -4.74 -6.88 -14.99
CA LYS A 117 -4.71 -8.27 -15.45
C LYS A 117 -3.37 -8.88 -15.07
N LYS A 118 -3.42 -10.08 -14.52
CA LYS A 118 -2.24 -10.93 -14.32
C LYS A 118 -1.92 -11.59 -15.67
N GLY A 119 -0.71 -11.38 -16.16
CA GLY A 119 -0.23 -12.09 -17.34
C GLY A 119 0.33 -13.47 -16.95
N SER A 120 0.62 -14.31 -17.96
CA SER A 120 1.25 -15.62 -17.75
C SER A 120 2.60 -15.52 -17.04
N THR A 121 3.35 -14.45 -17.28
CA THR A 121 4.67 -14.19 -16.68
C THR A 121 4.71 -12.91 -15.85
N SER A 122 3.62 -12.14 -15.81
CA SER A 122 3.59 -10.81 -15.19
C SER A 122 2.57 -10.70 -14.06
N SER A 123 3.00 -10.10 -12.95
CA SER A 123 2.16 -9.83 -11.79
C SER A 123 1.14 -8.71 -12.07
N TYR A 124 0.07 -8.63 -11.29
CA TYR A 124 -0.91 -7.52 -11.35
C TYR A 124 -0.23 -6.14 -11.22
N GLY A 125 0.84 -6.05 -10.43
CA GLY A 125 1.59 -4.81 -10.23
C GLY A 125 2.47 -4.37 -11.40
N SER A 126 2.72 -5.20 -12.40
CA SER A 126 3.67 -4.88 -13.47
C SER A 126 3.26 -3.63 -14.27
N ALA A 127 1.97 -3.52 -14.61
CA ALA A 127 1.44 -2.36 -15.34
C ALA A 127 1.54 -1.06 -14.53
N ILE A 128 1.26 -1.12 -13.22
CA ILE A 128 1.37 0.01 -12.31
C ILE A 128 2.83 0.43 -12.13
N SER A 129 3.76 -0.50 -11.94
CA SER A 129 5.19 -0.21 -11.81
C SER A 129 5.74 0.52 -13.04
N GLN A 130 5.40 0.05 -14.24
CA GLN A 130 5.81 0.69 -15.49
C GLN A 130 5.18 2.07 -15.66
N TRP A 131 3.88 2.22 -15.38
CA TRP A 131 3.22 3.51 -15.43
C TRP A 131 3.84 4.50 -14.44
N PHE A 132 4.06 4.08 -13.19
CA PHE A 132 4.59 4.92 -12.13
C PHE A 132 6.02 5.38 -12.46
N GLY A 133 6.84 4.51 -13.05
CA GLY A 133 8.15 4.92 -13.58
C GLY A 133 8.06 6.05 -14.61
N ARG A 134 7.12 5.98 -15.55
CA ARG A 134 6.86 7.05 -16.52
C ARG A 134 6.26 8.30 -15.88
N TYR A 135 5.45 8.14 -14.84
CA TYR A 135 4.89 9.24 -14.08
C TYR A 135 5.99 10.01 -13.34
N LEU A 136 6.88 9.32 -12.62
CA LEU A 136 8.04 9.93 -11.98
C LEU A 136 8.98 10.62 -12.97
N ASN A 137 9.14 10.10 -14.19
CA ASN A 137 9.90 10.80 -15.24
C ASN A 137 9.27 12.16 -15.58
N LYS A 138 7.93 12.24 -15.65
CA LYS A 138 7.21 13.49 -15.95
C LYS A 138 7.30 14.51 -14.83
N LEU A 139 7.54 14.05 -13.60
CA LEU A 139 7.77 14.91 -12.43
C LEU A 139 9.25 15.23 -12.20
N ASP A 140 10.14 14.75 -13.08
CA ASP A 140 11.60 14.82 -12.95
C ASP A 140 12.19 14.15 -11.69
N ILE A 141 11.43 13.27 -11.03
CA ILE A 141 11.84 12.54 -9.81
C ILE A 141 12.60 11.26 -10.16
N LYS A 142 12.31 10.62 -11.31
CA LYS A 142 12.84 9.27 -11.60
C LYS A 142 14.37 9.20 -11.65
N LYS A 143 15.03 10.31 -12.00
CA LYS A 143 16.49 10.43 -12.09
C LYS A 143 17.19 10.19 -10.74
N THR A 144 16.47 10.33 -9.62
CA THR A 144 17.00 10.10 -8.27
C THR A 144 16.94 8.63 -7.83
N GLY A 145 16.56 7.70 -8.74
CA GLY A 145 16.51 6.26 -8.48
C GLY A 145 15.23 5.77 -7.80
N LYS A 146 14.25 6.66 -7.57
CA LYS A 146 12.96 6.30 -6.95
C LYS A 146 12.14 5.39 -7.85
N ASN A 147 11.31 4.58 -7.21
CA ASN A 147 10.36 3.71 -7.87
C ASN A 147 9.15 3.49 -6.95
N PHE A 148 8.25 2.60 -7.32
CA PHE A 148 7.04 2.38 -6.53
C PHE A 148 7.33 1.93 -5.08
N HIS A 149 8.39 1.16 -4.84
CA HIS A 149 8.78 0.74 -3.48
C HIS A 149 9.32 1.89 -2.63
N SER A 150 9.56 3.07 -3.21
CA SER A 150 9.93 4.26 -2.46
C SER A 150 8.86 4.67 -1.46
N PHE A 151 7.57 4.44 -1.72
CA PHE A 151 6.52 4.68 -0.73
C PHE A 151 6.74 3.89 0.55
N ARG A 152 7.04 2.60 0.44
CA ARG A 152 7.34 1.76 1.60
C ARG A 152 8.55 2.25 2.38
N HIS A 153 9.62 2.66 1.69
CA HIS A 153 10.78 3.26 2.36
C HIS A 153 10.40 4.55 3.09
N THR A 154 9.50 5.34 2.51
CA THR A 154 8.99 6.59 3.09
C THR A 154 8.19 6.35 4.35
N VAL A 155 7.23 5.41 4.31
CA VAL A 155 6.43 5.02 5.47
C VAL A 155 7.33 4.52 6.60
N VAL A 156 8.25 3.59 6.32
CA VAL A 156 9.18 3.07 7.33
C VAL A 156 10.06 4.20 7.90
N ASN A 157 10.58 5.08 7.05
CA ASN A 157 11.44 6.18 7.49
C ASN A 157 10.69 7.19 8.37
N ARG A 158 9.46 7.57 8.00
CA ARG A 158 8.61 8.47 8.80
C ARG A 158 8.29 7.89 10.17
N LEU A 159 7.91 6.61 10.23
CA LEU A 159 7.60 5.95 11.50
C LEU A 159 8.82 5.84 12.41
N ILE A 160 10.00 5.54 11.85
CA ILE A 160 11.27 5.55 12.59
C ILE A 160 11.58 6.95 13.13
N PHE A 161 11.42 7.99 12.29
CA PHE A 161 11.68 9.37 12.69
C PHE A 161 10.75 9.84 13.82
N LYS A 162 9.49 9.38 13.80
CA LYS A 162 8.51 9.59 14.87
C LYS A 162 8.71 8.69 16.10
N GLN A 163 9.77 7.87 16.13
CA GLN A 163 10.10 6.98 17.24
C GLN A 163 9.00 5.95 17.56
N VAL A 164 8.22 5.57 16.55
CA VAL A 164 7.24 4.49 16.70
C VAL A 164 7.97 3.19 17.06
N TYR A 165 7.39 2.44 17.99
CA TYR A 165 8.00 1.20 18.48
C TYR A 165 8.27 0.22 17.32
N GLU A 166 9.54 -0.13 17.12
CA GLU A 166 10.01 -0.85 15.93
C GLU A 166 9.24 -2.16 15.64
N PRO A 167 8.83 -2.96 16.64
CA PRO A 167 7.97 -4.13 16.40
C PRO A 167 6.65 -3.81 15.72
N PHE A 168 6.01 -2.67 16.01
CA PHE A 168 4.77 -2.27 15.32
C PHE A 168 5.03 -1.92 13.86
N ILE A 169 6.15 -1.24 13.57
CA ILE A 169 6.57 -0.95 12.19
C ILE A 169 6.81 -2.26 11.44
N LYS A 170 7.56 -3.19 12.04
CA LYS A 170 7.88 -4.50 11.46
C LYS A 170 6.64 -5.32 11.18
N GLU A 171 5.64 -5.30 12.05
CA GLU A 171 4.36 -5.97 11.84
C GLU A 171 3.55 -5.34 10.70
N LEU A 172 3.39 -4.00 10.70
CA LEU A 172 2.66 -3.26 9.68
C LEU A 172 3.18 -3.57 8.26
N VAL A 173 4.50 -3.44 8.07
CA VAL A 173 5.10 -3.61 6.75
C VAL A 173 5.42 -5.08 6.45
N ARG A 174 5.46 -5.94 7.47
CA ARG A 174 6.02 -7.29 7.46
C ARG A 174 7.44 -7.36 6.90
N HIS A 175 8.39 -6.92 7.73
CA HIS A 175 9.82 -7.27 7.60
C HIS A 175 10.12 -8.47 8.50
N SER A 176 10.97 -9.38 8.05
CA SER A 176 11.40 -10.53 8.85
C SER A 176 12.07 -10.05 10.13
N HIS A 177 11.61 -10.50 11.30
CA HIS A 177 12.33 -10.27 12.54
C HIS A 177 13.66 -11.03 12.44
N GLY A 178 14.78 -10.33 12.55
CA GLY A 178 16.09 -10.96 12.75
C GLY A 178 16.28 -11.53 14.16
N SER A 179 15.24 -11.51 15.00
CA SER A 179 15.26 -11.94 16.39
C SER A 179 14.14 -12.95 16.63
N ILE A 180 14.52 -14.21 16.85
CA ILE A 180 13.66 -15.36 17.14
C ILE A 180 12.72 -15.09 18.33
N THR A 181 13.14 -14.25 19.28
CA THR A 181 12.43 -14.01 20.54
C THR A 181 11.11 -13.25 20.36
N MET A 182 11.04 -12.31 19.41
CA MET A 182 9.82 -11.51 19.18
C MET A 182 8.77 -12.26 18.36
N ASP A 183 9.20 -13.18 17.49
CA ASP A 183 8.28 -14.04 16.74
C ASP A 183 7.58 -15.08 17.64
N VAL A 184 8.21 -15.47 18.76
CA VAL A 184 7.67 -16.48 19.70
C VAL A 184 6.73 -15.87 20.75
N TYR A 185 6.99 -14.64 21.23
CA TYR A 185 6.21 -14.01 22.32
C TYR A 185 5.39 -12.78 21.90
N GLY A 186 5.55 -12.28 20.68
CA GLY A 186 4.98 -10.98 20.27
C GLY A 186 3.47 -10.97 20.01
N GLY A 187 2.87 -12.12 19.65
CA GLY A 187 1.47 -12.23 19.23
C GLY A 187 1.12 -11.34 18.02
N ARG A 188 -0.10 -11.45 17.49
CA ARG A 188 -0.67 -10.38 16.65
C ARG A 188 -1.01 -9.22 17.58
N LYS A 189 -0.64 -7.98 17.21
CA LYS A 189 -1.02 -6.81 18.00
C LYS A 189 -2.51 -6.48 17.77
N PRO A 190 -3.20 -5.92 18.78
CA PRO A 190 -4.56 -5.43 18.60
C PRO A 190 -4.63 -4.42 17.44
N LEU A 191 -5.71 -4.46 16.66
CA LEU A 191 -5.89 -3.57 15.51
C LEU A 191 -5.86 -2.09 15.89
N GLU A 192 -6.45 -1.76 17.03
CA GLU A 192 -6.45 -0.40 17.57
C GLU A 192 -5.04 0.12 17.84
N VAL A 193 -4.14 -0.74 18.34
CA VAL A 193 -2.73 -0.39 18.55
C VAL A 193 -2.03 -0.14 17.22
N LEU A 194 -2.22 -1.01 16.22
CA LEU A 194 -1.65 -0.80 14.89
C LEU A 194 -2.21 0.46 14.21
N LEU A 195 -3.49 0.78 14.43
CA LEU A 195 -4.10 1.97 13.88
C LEU A 195 -3.53 3.24 14.53
N ASN A 196 -3.53 3.30 15.86
CA ASN A 196 -3.18 4.51 16.61
C ASN A 196 -1.68 4.76 16.68
N GLU A 197 -0.88 3.72 16.94
CA GLU A 197 0.56 3.86 17.15
C GLU A 197 1.37 3.83 15.84
N CYS A 198 0.77 3.36 14.74
CA CYS A 198 1.45 3.15 13.46
C CYS A 198 0.74 3.88 12.32
N VAL A 199 -0.47 3.44 11.96
CA VAL A 199 -1.11 3.91 10.71
C VAL A 199 -1.39 5.41 10.76
N LYS A 200 -1.97 5.94 11.84
CA LYS A 200 -2.23 7.38 11.99
C LYS A 200 -0.96 8.24 12.06
N GLU A 201 0.19 7.63 12.29
CA GLU A 201 1.48 8.32 12.35
C GLU A 201 2.18 8.43 10.98
N ILE A 202 1.62 7.86 9.91
CA ILE A 202 2.18 7.94 8.54
C ILE A 202 1.99 9.32 7.92
#